data_AF-A0A2I0XBU3-F1
#
_entry.id   AF-A0A2I0XBU3-F1
#
_cell.length_a   1.000
_cell.length_b   1.000
_cell.length_c   1.000
_cell.angle_alpha   90.00
_cell.angle_beta   90.00
_cell.angle_gamma   90.00
#
_symmetry.space_group_name_H-M   'P 1'
#
loop_
_entity.id
_entity.type
_entity.pdbx_description
1 polymer ?
#
loop_
_entity_poly.entity_id
_entity_poly.type
_entity_poly.pdbx_seq_one_letter_code
_entity_poly.pdbx_strand_id
1 'polypeptide(L)' 'MAIAKNPVFHARTKHIEIDYHFIRQQIGSGNIKLEHISSNDQIADIFTKPFSITRFLELRNKLNIHTPNA' A
#
# COMPACT_ATOMS: atom_id res chain seq x y z
N MET A 1 -2.60 12.47 23.85
CA MET A 1 -3.32 11.31 24.43
C MET A 1 -4.85 11.50 24.43
N ALA A 2 -5.45 12.02 23.35
CA ALA A 2 -6.91 12.18 23.26
C ALA A 2 -7.60 10.96 22.64
N ILE A 3 -6.90 10.22 21.76
CA ILE A 3 -7.43 9.03 21.07
C ILE A 3 -7.60 7.87 22.06
N ALA A 4 -6.65 7.69 22.98
CA ALA A 4 -6.62 6.64 24.00
C ALA A 4 -7.78 6.63 25.02
N LYS A 5 -8.58 7.71 25.11
CA LYS A 5 -9.54 7.93 26.20
C LYS A 5 -11.02 7.99 25.77
N ASN A 6 -11.32 8.02 24.47
CA ASN A 6 -12.71 8.14 23.99
C ASN A 6 -13.11 6.91 23.14
N PRO A 7 -13.92 5.97 23.68
CA PRO A 7 -14.28 4.72 22.99
C PRO A 7 -15.02 4.93 21.66
N VAL A 8 -15.74 6.05 21.51
CA VAL A 8 -16.50 6.37 20.28
C VAL A 8 -15.57 6.75 19.12
N PHE A 9 -14.47 7.47 19.39
CA PHE A 9 -13.44 7.79 18.40
C PHE A 9 -12.45 6.65 18.18
N HIS A 10 -12.19 5.84 19.22
CA HIS A 10 -11.36 4.66 19.13
C HIS A 10 -11.91 3.65 18.12
N ALA A 11 -13.21 3.35 18.11
CA ALA A 11 -13.75 2.35 17.18
C ALA A 11 -13.48 2.68 15.69
N ARG A 12 -13.51 3.97 15.31
CA ARG A 12 -13.24 4.42 13.93
C ARG A 12 -11.77 4.42 13.55
N THR A 13 -10.85 4.44 14.52
CA THR A 13 -9.40 4.49 14.31
C THR A 13 -8.69 3.20 14.75
N LYS A 14 -9.40 2.27 15.39
CA LYS A 14 -8.86 1.04 15.96
C LYS A 14 -8.12 0.18 14.94
N HIS A 15 -8.64 0.06 13.72
CA HIS A 15 -7.96 -0.69 12.66
C HIS A 15 -6.61 -0.06 12.30
N ILE A 16 -6.55 1.27 12.18
CA ILE A 16 -5.32 2.02 11.95
C ILE A 16 -4.33 1.83 13.11
N GLU A 17 -4.80 1.92 14.36
CA GLU A 17 -3.95 1.74 15.54
C GLU A 17 -3.38 0.31 15.61
N ILE A 18 -4.21 -0.71 15.39
CA ILE A 18 -3.77 -2.11 15.39
C ILE A 18 -2.75 -2.36 14.29
N ASP A 19 -3.04 -1.96 13.05
CA ASP A 19 -2.16 -2.17 11.91
C ASP A 19 -0.83 -1.42 12.09
N TYR A 20 -0.89 -0.19 12.60
CA TYR A 20 0.30 0.60 12.89
C TYR A 20 1.22 -0.09 13.91
N HIS A 21 0.66 -0.53 15.05
CA HIS A 21 1.44 -1.19 16.09
C HIS A 21 2.02 -2.52 15.61
N PHE A 22 1.23 -3.31 14.88
CA PHE A 22 1.68 -4.56 14.29
C PHE A 22 2.83 -4.34 13.30
N ILE A 23 2.66 -3.47 12.31
CA ILE A 23 3.68 -3.19 11.29
C ILE A 23 4.96 -2.65 11.94
N ARG A 24 4.84 -1.71 12.90
CA ARG A 24 5.99 -1.15 13.61
C ARG A 24 6.77 -2.22 14.37
N GLN A 25 6.08 -3.18 15.00
CA GLN A 25 6.72 -4.29 15.69
C GLN A 25 7.48 -5.19 14.70
N GLN A 26 6.88 -5.54 13.56
CA GLN A 26 7.52 -6.37 12.53
C GLN A 26 8.75 -5.70 11.90
N ILE A 27 8.71 -4.37 11.73
CA ILE A 27 9.87 -3.61 11.28
C ILE A 27 10.96 -3.62 12.36
N GLY A 28 10.59 -3.38 13.62
CA GLY A 28 11.52 -3.37 14.76
C GLY A 28 12.17 -4.74 15.01
N SER A 29 11.47 -5.84 14.73
CA SER A 29 12.02 -7.20 14.80
C SER A 29 12.82 -7.61 13.56
N GLY A 30 12.88 -6.77 12.53
CA GLY A 30 13.58 -7.06 11.27
C GLY A 30 12.86 -8.03 10.34
N ASN A 31 11.61 -8.42 10.65
CA ASN A 31 10.80 -9.31 9.81
C ASN A 31 10.29 -8.62 8.54
N ILE A 32 10.15 -7.28 8.59
CA ILE A 32 9.74 -6.45 7.46
C ILE A 32 10.79 -5.36 7.26
N LYS A 33 11.28 -5.23 6.03
CA LYS A 33 12.08 -4.09 5.60
C LYS A 33 11.20 -3.12 4.83
N LEU A 34 11.19 -1.86 5.26
CA LEU A 34 10.46 -0.79 4.57
C LEU A 34 11.41 -0.07 3.61
N GLU A 35 11.02 0.02 2.34
CA GLU A 35 11.75 0.76 1.32
C GLU A 35 10.78 1.68 0.57
N HIS A 36 11.24 2.89 0.27
CA HIS A 36 10.46 3.83 -0.52
C HIS A 36 10.61 3.51 -2.01
N ILE A 37 9.46 3.34 -2.68
CA ILE A 37 9.39 3.18 -4.14
C ILE A 37 8.70 4.42 -4.70
N SER A 38 9.27 5.02 -5.75
CA SER A 38 8.66 6.16 -6.41
C SER A 38 7.28 5.77 -6.98
N SER A 39 6.32 6.70 -7.04
CA SER A 39 5.00 6.41 -7.63
C SER A 39 5.10 5.94 -9.08
N ASN A 40 6.15 6.35 -9.82
CA ASN A 40 6.40 5.89 -11.18
C ASN A 40 6.77 4.41 -11.24
N ASP A 41 7.36 3.87 -10.18
CA ASP A 41 7.88 2.50 -10.09
C ASP A 41 7.01 1.56 -9.26
N GLN A 42 5.98 2.10 -8.60
CA GLN A 42 5.05 1.33 -7.78
C GLN A 42 4.04 0.54 -8.63
N ILE A 43 4.44 -0.64 -9.11
CA ILE A 43 3.63 -1.52 -9.98
C ILE A 43 2.28 -1.89 -9.33
N ALA A 44 2.24 -2.06 -8.00
CA ALA A 44 1.04 -2.42 -7.26
C ALA A 44 -0.12 -1.43 -7.43
N ASP A 45 0.15 -0.19 -7.85
CA ASP A 45 -0.88 0.81 -8.07
C ASP A 45 -1.90 0.39 -9.15
N ILE A 46 -1.52 -0.50 -10.09
CA ILE A 46 -2.44 -1.03 -11.11
C ILE A 46 -3.66 -1.75 -10.52
N PHE A 47 -3.53 -2.31 -9.31
CA PHE A 47 -4.58 -3.08 -8.65
C PHE A 47 -5.43 -2.24 -7.68
N THR A 48 -5.00 -1.02 -7.36
CA THR A 48 -5.58 -0.23 -6.26
C THR A 48 -6.13 1.12 -6.70
N LYS A 49 -5.75 1.60 -7.89
CA LYS A 49 -6.11 2.93 -8.38
C LYS A 49 -6.68 2.87 -9.80
N PRO A 50 -7.68 3.71 -10.11
CA PRO A 50 -8.05 3.97 -11.49
C PRO A 50 -6.99 4.87 -12.15
N PHE A 51 -6.48 4.45 -13.31
CA PHE A 51 -5.49 5.21 -14.07
C PHE A 51 -5.95 5.50 -15.50
N SER A 52 -5.30 6.48 -16.13
CA SER A 52 -5.40 6.68 -17.58
C SER A 52 -4.90 5.44 -18.31
N ILE A 53 -5.40 5.22 -19.53
CA ILE A 53 -5.02 4.07 -20.36
C ILE A 53 -3.49 4.01 -20.53
N THR A 54 -2.84 5.15 -20.77
CA THR A 54 -1.38 5.24 -20.90
C THR A 54 -0.68 4.69 -19.66
N ARG A 55 -1.06 5.16 -18.46
CA ARG A 55 -0.43 4.72 -17.21
C ARG A 55 -0.74 3.26 -16.89
N PHE A 56 -1.95 2.80 -17.20
CA PHE A 56 -2.33 1.39 -17.07
C PHE A 56 -1.46 0.49 -17.96
N LEU A 57 -1.26 0.86 -19.23
CA LEU A 57 -0.44 0.10 -20.17
C LEU A 57 1.04 0.07 -19.75
N GLU A 58 1.57 1.17 -19.23
CA GLU A 58 2.92 1.20 -18.65
C GLU A 58 3.08 0.19 -17.51
N LEU A 59 2.16 0.20 -16.53
CA LEU A 59 2.21 -0.70 -15.39
C LEU A 59 1.95 -2.17 -15.80
N ARG A 60 1.07 -2.41 -16.77
CA ARG A 60 0.81 -3.73 -17.36
C ARG A 60 2.06 -4.29 -18.04
N ASN A 61 2.79 -3.46 -18.78
CA ASN A 61 4.05 -3.87 -19.40
C ASN A 61 5.12 -4.20 -18.37
N LYS A 62 5.19 -3.47 -17.24
CA LYS A 62 6.09 -3.80 -16.12
C LYS A 62 5.76 -5.16 -15.46
N LEU A 63 4.55 -5.69 -15.66
CA LEU A 63 4.15 -7.04 -15.24
C LEU A 63 4.44 -8.13 -16.30
N ASN A 64 5.12 -7.78 -17.40
CA ASN A 64 5.36 -8.66 -18.56
C ASN A 64 4.07 -9.18 -19.21
N ILE A 65 2.95 -8.46 -19.05
CA ILE A 65 1.70 -8.81 -19.70
C ILE A 65 1.67 -8.06 -21.03
N HIS A 66 2.03 -8.75 -22.11
CA HIS A 66 2.03 -8.19 -23.46
C HIS A 66 0.84 -8.74 -24.25
N THR A 67 0.42 -8.00 -25.28
CA THR A 67 -0.47 -8.59 -26.29
C THR A 67 0.33 -9.68 -27.02
N PRO A 68 -0.22 -10.89 -27.21
CA PRO A 68 0.41 -11.90 -28.05
C PRO A 68 0.70 -11.30 -29.42
N ASN A 69 1.88 -11.59 -29.98
CA ASN A 69 2.37 -11.04 -31.23
C ASN A 69 1.26 -10.98 -32.30
N ALA A 70 1.02 -9.76 -32.80
CA ALA A 70 0.33 -9.55 -34.07
C ALA A 70 1.23 -10.00 -35.23
#